data_AF-A0A060CGR7-F1
#
_entry.id   AF-A0A060CGR7-F1
#
_cell.length_a   1.000
_cell.length_b   1.000
_cell.length_c   1.000
_cell.angle_alpha   90.00
_cell.angle_beta   90.00
_cell.angle_gamma   90.00
#
_symmetry.space_group_name_H-M   'P 1'
#
loop_
_entity.id
_entity.type
_entity.pdbx_description
1 polymer ?
#
loop_
_entity_poly.entity_id
_entity_poly.type
_entity_poly.pdbx_seq_one_letter_code
_entity_poly.pdbx_strand_id
1 'polypeptide(L)'
;MVQTPGVATPYCDVYDESGREKLPNGLDRRVIGYFTSWRTGANDQPRYLASDIPWDKISHINYAFAHVDGDDKVSVNAAAQGNAATDMTWPGVAGAEMDPTLDYTGHFNLLAKYKKANPGV
;
A
#
# COMPACT_ATOMS: atom_id res chain seq x y z
N MET A 1 17.05 3.59 -17.38
CA MET A 1 16.67 2.27 -16.83
C MET A 1 17.29 1.21 -17.72
N VAL A 2 17.91 0.17 -17.14
CA VAL A 2 18.41 -0.97 -17.93
C VAL A 2 17.25 -1.93 -18.15
N GLN A 3 16.91 -2.21 -19.40
CA GLN A 3 15.85 -3.15 -19.75
C GLN A 3 16.38 -4.59 -19.67
N THR A 4 15.52 -5.54 -19.28
CA THR A 4 15.84 -6.95 -19.37
C THR A 4 15.89 -7.36 -20.84
N PRO A 5 17.03 -7.84 -21.37
CA PRO A 5 17.16 -8.17 -22.78
C PRO A 5 16.13 -9.20 -23.24
N GLY A 6 15.52 -8.95 -24.40
CA GLY A 6 14.52 -9.86 -24.99
C GLY A 6 13.12 -9.82 -24.35
N VAL A 7 12.89 -8.97 -23.34
CA VAL A 7 11.60 -8.86 -22.66
C VAL A 7 10.83 -7.61 -23.11
N ALA A 8 9.65 -7.81 -23.69
CA ALA A 8 8.71 -6.74 -24.04
C ALA A 8 7.98 -6.22 -22.78
N THR A 9 8.72 -5.51 -21.92
CA THR A 9 8.17 -4.95 -20.68
C THR A 9 7.17 -3.83 -21.01
N PRO A 10 5.95 -3.83 -20.44
CA PRO A 10 4.91 -2.86 -20.78
C PRO A 10 5.12 -1.50 -20.11
N TYR A 11 6.22 -0.80 -20.43
CA TYR A 11 6.55 0.49 -19.81
C TYR A 11 5.46 1.54 -20.01
N CYS A 12 4.78 1.52 -21.16
CA CYS A 12 3.73 2.48 -21.47
C CYS A 12 2.50 2.40 -20.55
N ASP A 13 2.36 1.37 -19.72
CA ASP A 13 1.29 1.31 -18.71
C ASP A 13 1.52 2.35 -17.59
N VAL A 14 2.79 2.66 -17.29
CA VAL A 14 3.19 3.52 -16.16
C VAL A 14 3.93 4.78 -16.60
N TYR A 15 4.59 4.76 -17.77
CA TYR A 15 5.39 5.86 -18.29
C TYR A 15 4.83 6.41 -19.60
N ASP A 16 5.08 7.68 -19.90
CA ASP A 16 4.83 8.29 -21.21
C ASP A 16 5.94 7.93 -22.23
N GLU A 17 5.78 8.37 -23.48
CA GLU A 17 6.74 8.10 -24.58
C GLU A 17 8.13 8.72 -24.35
N SER A 18 8.21 9.72 -23.45
CA SER A 18 9.48 10.33 -23.03
C SER A 18 10.09 9.66 -21.80
N GLY A 19 9.47 8.59 -21.28
CA GLY A 19 9.92 7.86 -20.10
C GLY A 19 9.61 8.56 -18.76
N ARG A 20 8.72 9.57 -18.75
CA ARG A 20 8.25 10.20 -17.51
C ARG A 20 7.10 9.39 -16.94
N GLU A 21 7.06 9.25 -15.62
CA GLU A 21 5.98 8.55 -14.96
C GLU A 21 4.66 9.31 -15.09
N LYS A 22 3.58 8.58 -15.34
CA LYS A 22 2.21 9.08 -15.35
C LYS A 22 1.72 9.22 -13.91
N LEU A 23 1.89 10.39 -13.33
CA LEU A 23 1.53 10.63 -11.93
C LEU A 23 0.01 10.84 -11.75
N PRO A 24 -0.57 10.38 -10.64
CA PRO A 24 -1.97 10.64 -10.30
C PRO A 24 -2.19 12.09 -9.88
N ASN A 25 -3.46 12.45 -9.67
CA ASN A 25 -3.88 13.69 -9.02
C ASN A 25 -3.38 14.98 -9.71
N GLY A 26 -3.00 14.89 -10.98
CA GLY A 26 -2.42 16.02 -11.73
C GLY A 26 -1.06 16.48 -11.20
N LEU A 27 -0.37 15.64 -10.41
CA LEU A 27 0.92 15.96 -9.83
C LEU A 27 2.01 16.05 -10.90
N ASP A 28 2.88 17.04 -10.79
CA ASP A 28 4.07 17.21 -11.64
C ASP A 28 5.35 16.63 -11.00
N ARG A 29 5.25 16.22 -9.73
CA ARG A 29 6.33 15.64 -8.92
C ARG A 29 5.82 14.46 -8.12
N ARG A 30 6.71 13.52 -7.80
CA ARG A 30 6.37 12.46 -6.86
C ARG A 30 6.16 13.03 -5.46
N VAL A 31 5.08 12.62 -4.81
CA VAL A 31 4.80 12.84 -3.40
C VAL A 31 4.65 11.46 -2.76
N ILE A 32 5.68 11.03 -2.04
CA ILE A 32 5.83 9.65 -1.57
C ILE A 32 5.66 9.63 -0.05
N GLY A 33 4.58 9.00 0.41
CA GLY A 33 4.31 8.81 1.84
C GLY A 33 4.83 7.47 2.35
N TYR A 34 5.53 7.45 3.47
CA TYR A 34 5.78 6.21 4.21
C TYR A 34 4.64 5.94 5.18
N PHE A 35 3.97 4.81 5.00
CA PHE A 35 2.89 4.34 5.86
C PHE A 35 3.41 3.26 6.80
N THR A 36 3.49 3.57 8.09
CA THR A 36 4.06 2.68 9.11
C THR A 36 3.01 1.71 9.65
N SER A 37 3.32 0.41 9.65
CA SER A 37 2.40 -0.67 10.02
C SER A 37 1.96 -0.67 11.49
N TRP A 38 2.76 -0.06 12.37
CA TRP A 38 2.62 -0.19 13.81
C TRP A 38 1.66 0.81 14.48
N ARG A 39 1.14 1.81 13.74
CA ARG A 39 0.17 2.79 14.30
C ARG A 39 -1.27 2.29 14.21
N THR A 40 -1.52 1.10 14.74
CA THR A 40 -2.83 0.41 14.69
C THR A 40 -3.85 0.97 15.67
N GLY A 41 -3.42 1.73 16.68
CA GLY A 41 -4.24 2.17 17.80
C GLY A 41 -4.35 1.19 18.96
N ALA A 42 -3.66 0.04 18.88
CA ALA A 42 -3.54 -0.87 20.01
C ALA A 42 -2.96 -0.17 21.24
N ASN A 43 -3.37 -0.62 22.44
CA ASN A 43 -2.96 -0.04 23.73
C ASN A 43 -3.33 1.45 23.87
N ASP A 44 -4.50 1.82 23.36
CA ASP A 44 -5.06 3.18 23.41
C ASP A 44 -4.15 4.27 22.84
N GLN A 45 -3.23 3.89 21.94
CA GLN A 45 -2.35 4.82 21.25
C GLN A 45 -3.09 5.52 20.10
N PRO A 46 -2.64 6.72 19.68
CA PRO A 46 -3.13 7.32 18.44
C PRO A 46 -2.90 6.38 17.25
N ARG A 47 -3.97 6.14 16.48
CA ARG A 47 -3.93 5.36 15.25
C ARG A 47 -3.69 6.25 14.04
N TYR A 48 -3.11 5.65 13.00
CA TYR A 48 -3.06 6.21 11.65
C TYR A 48 -3.23 5.04 10.66
N LEU A 49 -4.41 4.94 10.06
CA LEU A 49 -4.81 3.84 9.19
C LEU A 49 -4.79 4.27 7.72
N ALA A 50 -4.96 3.31 6.81
CA ALA A 50 -5.01 3.60 5.38
C ALA A 50 -6.15 4.57 4.99
N SER A 51 -7.21 4.65 5.80
CA SER A 51 -8.30 5.63 5.66
C SER A 51 -7.88 7.07 5.95
N ASP A 52 -6.80 7.26 6.70
CA ASP A 52 -6.29 8.58 7.11
C ASP A 52 -5.26 9.15 6.13
N ILE A 53 -4.89 8.36 5.11
CA ILE A 53 -3.97 8.77 4.04
C ILE A 53 -4.65 9.81 3.15
N PRO A 54 -3.98 10.93 2.80
CA PRO A 54 -4.51 11.90 1.85
C PRO A 54 -4.32 11.41 0.40
N TRP A 55 -5.12 10.42 -0.01
CA TRP A 55 -5.03 9.74 -1.31
C TRP A 55 -5.08 10.68 -2.53
N ASP A 56 -5.75 11.82 -2.40
CA ASP A 56 -5.89 12.85 -3.44
C ASP A 56 -4.65 13.76 -3.57
N LYS A 57 -3.66 13.64 -2.67
CA LYS A 57 -2.50 14.53 -2.59
C LYS A 57 -1.15 13.82 -2.70
N ILE A 58 -1.17 12.49 -2.79
CA ILE A 58 0.05 11.68 -2.91
C ILE A 58 0.09 11.02 -4.28
N SER A 59 1.28 10.56 -4.66
CA SER A 59 1.43 9.68 -5.81
C SER A 59 1.87 8.27 -5.48
N HIS A 60 2.48 8.06 -4.31
CA HIS A 60 2.98 6.75 -3.91
C HIS A 60 2.84 6.55 -2.42
N ILE A 61 2.64 5.29 -2.01
CA ILE A 61 2.68 4.85 -0.63
C ILE A 61 3.74 3.75 -0.50
N ASN A 62 4.68 3.95 0.41
CA ASN A 62 5.63 2.91 0.82
C ASN A 62 5.16 2.32 2.16
N TYR A 63 4.75 1.05 2.16
CA TYR A 63 4.40 0.34 3.39
C TYR A 63 5.66 -0.04 4.17
N ALA A 64 5.72 0.37 5.44
CA ALA A 64 6.85 0.20 6.32
C ALA A 64 6.49 -0.70 7.52
N PHE A 65 7.15 -1.83 7.75
CA PHE A 65 8.17 -2.47 6.92
C PHE A 65 7.90 -3.96 6.76
N ALA A 66 8.32 -4.50 5.62
CA ALA A 66 8.65 -5.91 5.48
C ALA A 66 10.09 -6.16 5.99
N HIS A 67 10.50 -7.42 6.04
CA HIS A 67 11.86 -7.86 6.35
C HIS A 67 12.22 -9.07 5.48
N VAL A 68 13.49 -9.48 5.52
CA VAL A 68 13.92 -10.78 4.99
C VAL A 68 13.84 -11.78 6.14
N ASP A 69 13.11 -12.88 5.95
CA ASP A 69 12.96 -13.93 6.95
C ASP A 69 14.16 -14.91 6.95
N GLY A 70 14.08 -15.95 7.78
CA GLY A 70 15.15 -16.95 7.91
C GLY A 70 15.35 -17.84 6.67
N ASP A 71 14.44 -17.80 5.70
CA ASP A 71 14.50 -18.56 4.44
C ASP A 71 14.86 -17.64 3.25
N ASP A 72 15.43 -16.46 3.54
CA ASP A 72 15.79 -15.42 2.56
C ASP A 72 14.59 -14.90 1.74
N LYS A 73 13.38 -14.90 2.31
CA LYS A 73 12.16 -14.40 1.64
C LYS A 73 11.69 -13.08 2.24
N VAL A 74 11.07 -12.26 1.39
CA VAL A 74 10.37 -11.04 1.87
C VAL A 74 9.15 -11.44 2.69
N SER A 75 9.05 -10.93 3.90
CA SER A 75 8.00 -11.26 4.87
C SER A 75 7.47 -10.04 5.60
N VAL A 76 6.16 -10.07 5.89
CA VAL A 76 5.50 -9.18 6.86
C VAL A 76 4.97 -9.97 8.07
N ASN A 77 5.38 -11.24 8.22
CA ASN A 77 4.79 -12.22 9.13
C ASN A 77 3.29 -12.45 8.88
N ALA A 78 2.90 -12.58 7.61
CA ALA A 78 1.49 -12.64 7.20
C ALA A 78 0.69 -13.79 7.84
N ALA A 79 1.35 -14.89 8.21
CA ALA A 79 0.74 -16.04 8.87
C ALA A 79 0.65 -15.91 10.40
N ALA A 80 1.23 -14.87 11.01
CA ALA A 80 1.14 -14.65 12.44
C ALA A 80 -0.26 -14.13 12.82
N GLN A 81 -0.89 -14.76 13.80
CA GLN A 81 -2.21 -14.35 14.29
C GLN A 81 -2.18 -12.89 14.78
N GLY A 82 -3.16 -12.10 14.37
CA GLY A 82 -3.27 -10.68 14.74
C GLY A 82 -2.29 -9.76 14.01
N ASN A 83 -1.63 -10.25 12.94
CA ASN A 83 -0.71 -9.44 12.16
C ASN A 83 -1.41 -8.22 11.55
N ALA A 84 -0.87 -7.02 11.77
CA ALA A 84 -1.50 -5.77 11.31
C ALA A 84 -1.61 -5.66 9.77
N ALA A 85 -0.76 -6.36 9.00
CA ALA A 85 -0.80 -6.29 7.55
C ALA A 85 -1.99 -7.08 6.98
N THR A 86 -2.27 -8.29 7.50
CA THR A 86 -3.16 -9.26 6.86
C THR A 86 -4.23 -9.89 7.77
N ASP A 87 -4.15 -9.72 9.09
CA ASP A 87 -5.01 -10.40 10.08
C ASP A 87 -5.44 -9.47 11.23
N MET A 88 -5.80 -8.23 10.90
CA MET A 88 -6.30 -7.25 11.88
C MET A 88 -7.53 -6.52 11.35
N THR A 89 -8.47 -6.18 12.24
CA THR A 89 -9.65 -5.37 11.90
C THR A 89 -9.82 -4.23 12.90
N TRP A 90 -10.56 -3.20 12.51
CA TRP A 90 -10.86 -2.03 13.34
C TRP A 90 -12.37 -1.81 13.46
N PRO A 91 -13.09 -2.62 14.26
CA PRO A 91 -14.54 -2.50 14.42
C PRO A 91 -14.95 -1.10 14.89
N GLY A 92 -16.00 -0.54 14.27
CA GLY A 92 -16.53 0.77 14.62
C GLY A 92 -15.69 1.97 14.15
N VAL A 93 -14.58 1.75 13.45
CA VAL A 93 -13.78 2.83 12.86
C VAL A 93 -14.25 3.08 11.43
N ALA A 94 -14.92 4.21 11.21
CA ALA A 94 -15.41 4.62 9.89
C ALA A 94 -14.27 4.69 8.85
N GLY A 95 -14.46 4.09 7.68
CA GLY A 95 -13.48 4.01 6.60
C GLY A 95 -12.54 2.79 6.69
N ALA A 96 -12.44 2.17 7.87
CA ALA A 96 -11.62 0.99 8.12
C ALA A 96 -12.41 -0.33 8.04
N GLU A 97 -13.56 -0.34 7.35
CA GLU A 97 -14.31 -1.56 7.05
C GLU A 97 -13.56 -2.39 6.01
N MET A 98 -13.39 -3.69 6.29
CA MET A 98 -12.72 -4.62 5.38
C MET A 98 -13.53 -4.86 4.10
N ASP A 99 -12.85 -4.98 2.97
CA ASP A 99 -13.42 -5.55 1.75
C ASP A 99 -13.56 -7.07 1.93
N PRO A 100 -14.77 -7.64 1.99
CA PRO A 100 -14.98 -9.07 2.23
C PRO A 100 -14.66 -9.94 1.01
N THR A 101 -14.31 -9.35 -0.14
CA THR A 101 -13.93 -10.09 -1.35
C THR A 101 -12.46 -10.50 -1.36
N LEU A 102 -11.65 -9.95 -0.45
CA LEU A 102 -10.25 -10.30 -0.26
C LEU A 102 -10.11 -11.39 0.80
N ASP A 103 -9.13 -12.27 0.61
CA ASP A 103 -8.80 -13.39 1.52
C ASP A 103 -7.89 -12.98 2.69
N TYR A 104 -7.63 -11.68 2.84
CA TYR A 104 -6.88 -11.08 3.94
C TYR A 104 -7.60 -9.85 4.49
N THR A 105 -7.38 -9.54 5.77
CA THR A 105 -7.81 -8.31 6.43
C THR A 105 -6.60 -7.37 6.61
N GLY A 106 -6.60 -6.52 7.63
CA GLY A 106 -5.48 -5.67 7.99
C GLY A 106 -5.26 -4.48 7.06
N HIS A 107 -4.09 -3.88 7.18
CA HIS A 107 -3.70 -2.72 6.37
C HIS A 107 -3.71 -3.03 4.87
N PHE A 108 -3.35 -4.25 4.45
CA PHE A 108 -3.31 -4.60 3.03
C PHE A 108 -4.72 -4.65 2.42
N ASN A 109 -5.72 -5.10 3.16
CA ASN A 109 -7.11 -5.05 2.73
C ASN A 109 -7.55 -3.60 2.50
N LEU A 110 -7.29 -2.71 3.47
CA LEU A 110 -7.64 -1.30 3.34
C LEU A 110 -6.89 -0.60 2.21
N LEU A 111 -5.59 -0.84 2.06
CA LEU A 111 -4.80 -0.27 0.97
C LEU A 111 -5.34 -0.72 -0.40
N ALA A 112 -5.72 -2.00 -0.56
CA ALA A 112 -6.34 -2.49 -1.78
C ALA A 112 -7.70 -1.81 -2.05
N LYS A 113 -8.56 -1.70 -1.03
CA LYS A 113 -9.86 -1.00 -1.10
C LYS A 113 -9.69 0.46 -1.55
N TYR A 114 -8.79 1.21 -0.91
CA TYR A 114 -8.59 2.62 -1.24
C TYR A 114 -7.85 2.83 -2.57
N LYS A 115 -6.94 1.94 -2.96
CA LYS A 115 -6.32 1.96 -4.30
C LYS A 115 -7.37 1.80 -5.40
N LYS A 116 -8.38 0.93 -5.22
CA LYS A 116 -9.48 0.79 -6.18
C LYS A 116 -10.27 2.10 -6.37
N ALA A 117 -10.40 2.90 -5.32
CA ALA A 117 -11.02 4.23 -5.39
C ALA A 117 -10.07 5.32 -5.95
N ASN A 118 -8.75 5.07 -5.96
CA ASN A 118 -7.71 6.00 -6.37
C ASN A 118 -6.72 5.31 -7.33
N PRO A 119 -7.15 4.92 -8.54
CA PRO A 119 -6.45 3.94 -9.39
C PRO A 119 -5.08 4.37 -9.93
N GLY A 120 -4.70 5.65 -9.78
CA GLY A 120 -3.38 6.13 -10.17
C GLY A 120 -2.35 6.19 -9.05
N VAL A 121 -2.74 5.95 -7.79
CA VAL A 121 -1.86 5.87 -6.62
C VAL A 121 -1.33 4.45 -6.42
#